data_AF-A0A254SME6-F1
#
_entry.id   AF-A0A254SME6-F1
#
_cell.length_a   1.000
_cell.length_b   1.000
_cell.length_c   1.000
_cell.angle_alpha   90.00
_cell.angle_beta   90.00
_cell.angle_gamma   90.00
#
_symmetry.space_group_name_H-M   'P 1'
#
loop_
_entity.id
_entity.type
_entity.pdbx_description
1 polymer ?
#
loop_
_entity_poly.entity_id
_entity_poly.type
_entity_poly.pdbx_seq_one_letter_code
_entity_poly.pdbx_strand_id
1 'polypeptide(L)'
;MSNYVVKIALIASIILMGSNISEFLANFKTASEKIGELLSMAKANSATEAELRRSNIILSCILSVVYVALVYFSDIVIWIVALVVLKLLFTLLVSDKLLIHVLREGSLSKKGYLVSKFDALFNAVMGLAFAIILVF
;
A
#
# COMPACT_ATOMS: atom_id res chain seq x y z
N MET A 1 -2.40 -22.16 -19.30
CA MET A 1 -2.17 -21.22 -18.19
C MET A 1 -1.40 -21.93 -17.09
N SER A 2 -0.34 -21.36 -16.53
CA SER A 2 0.45 -22.04 -15.50
C SER A 2 -0.28 -21.95 -14.16
N ASN A 3 -0.75 -23.09 -13.63
CA ASN A 3 -1.42 -23.23 -12.33
C ASN A 3 -0.66 -22.55 -11.16
N TYR A 4 0.65 -22.33 -11.33
CA TYR A 4 1.50 -21.67 -10.36
C TYR A 4 1.26 -20.15 -10.25
N VAL A 5 0.94 -19.46 -11.36
CA VAL A 5 0.74 -17.99 -11.36
C VAL A 5 -0.52 -17.62 -10.57
N VAL A 6 -1.62 -18.35 -10.79
CA VAL A 6 -2.87 -18.16 -10.05
C VAL A 6 -2.67 -18.43 -8.55
N LYS A 7 -1.93 -19.48 -8.18
CA LYS A 7 -1.62 -19.78 -6.78
C LYS A 7 -0.79 -18.68 -6.12
N ILE A 8 0.20 -18.14 -6.82
CA ILE A 8 1.02 -17.02 -6.32
C ILE A 8 0.16 -15.76 -6.15
N ALA A 9 -0.69 -15.44 -7.13
CA ALA A 9 -1.60 -14.31 -7.06
C ALA A 9 -2.61 -14.45 -5.91
N LEU A 10 -3.11 -15.66 -5.65
CA LEU A 10 -4.00 -15.96 -4.54
C LEU A 10 -3.32 -15.73 -3.18
N ILE A 11 -2.12 -16.31 -2.99
CA ILE A 11 -1.33 -16.14 -1.76
C ILE A 11 -1.02 -14.65 -1.55
N ALA A 12 -0.58 -13.95 -2.59
CA ALA A 12 -0.29 -12.52 -2.53
C ALA A 12 -1.54 -11.71 -2.12
N SER A 13 -2.71 -12.05 -2.66
CA SER A 13 -3.98 -11.38 -2.36
C SER A 13 -4.43 -11.61 -0.91
N ILE A 14 -4.26 -12.83 -0.39
CA ILE A 14 -4.57 -13.16 1.02
C ILE A 14 -3.63 -12.41 1.96
N ILE A 15 -2.32 -12.39 1.66
CA ILE A 15 -1.34 -11.65 2.46
C ILE A 15 -1.66 -10.16 2.45
N LEU A 16 -1.96 -9.58 1.28
CA LEU A 16 -2.41 -8.19 1.12
C LEU A 16 -3.66 -7.91 1.96
N MET A 17 -4.65 -8.80 1.91
CA MET A 17 -5.86 -8.63 2.71
C MET A 17 -5.53 -8.63 4.21
N GLY A 18 -4.78 -9.62 4.67
CA GLY A 18 -4.42 -9.75 6.09
C GLY A 18 -3.60 -8.57 6.61
N SER A 19 -2.60 -8.11 5.85
CA SER A 19 -1.76 -6.97 6.25
C SER A 19 -2.59 -5.68 6.33
N ASN A 20 -3.44 -5.43 5.34
CA ASN A 20 -4.26 -4.22 5.30
C ASN A 20 -5.39 -4.23 6.33
N ILE A 21 -5.98 -5.38 6.67
CA ILE A 21 -6.93 -5.49 7.79
C ILE A 21 -6.23 -5.19 9.11
N SER A 22 -5.02 -5.73 9.31
CA SER A 22 -4.22 -5.44 10.50
C SER A 22 -3.90 -3.95 10.63
N GLU A 23 -3.53 -3.29 9.54
CA GLU A 23 -3.32 -1.83 9.51
C GLU A 23 -4.62 -1.04 9.74
N PHE A 24 -5.75 -1.50 9.22
CA PHE A 24 -7.04 -0.90 9.51
C PHE A 24 -7.43 -1.06 10.99
N LEU A 25 -7.12 -2.18 11.63
CA LEU A 25 -7.39 -2.38 13.05
C LEU A 25 -6.39 -1.65 13.96
N ALA A 26 -5.26 -1.18 13.42
CA ALA A 26 -4.26 -0.46 14.19
C ALA A 26 -4.82 0.86 14.73
N ASN A 27 -4.64 1.07 16.03
CA ASN A 27 -5.03 2.31 16.70
C ASN A 27 -4.07 3.45 16.37
N PHE A 28 -4.55 4.69 16.51
CA PHE A 28 -3.76 5.90 16.23
C PHE A 28 -2.41 5.92 16.95
N LYS A 29 -2.37 5.44 18.21
CA LYS A 29 -1.13 5.34 18.99
C LYS A 29 -0.08 4.48 18.29
N THR A 30 -0.45 3.28 17.87
CA THR A 30 0.45 2.35 17.16
C THR A 30 0.90 2.90 15.82
N ALA A 31 0.01 3.56 15.07
CA ALA A 31 0.37 4.22 13.80
C ALA A 31 1.34 5.40 14.02
N SER A 32 1.11 6.18 15.08
CA SER A 32 1.98 7.30 15.45
C SER A 32 3.34 6.84 15.95
N GLU A 33 3.43 5.73 16.68
CA GLU A 33 4.69 5.13 17.14
C GLU A 33 5.55 4.67 15.95
N LYS A 34 4.96 3.95 14.97
CA LYS A 34 5.66 3.56 13.73
C LYS A 34 6.20 4.75 12.95
N ILE A 35 5.45 5.85 12.91
CA ILE A 35 5.90 7.09 12.26
C ILE A 35 7.02 7.77 13.07
N GLY A 36 6.95 7.73 14.39
CA GLY A 36 8.04 8.16 15.26
C GLY A 36 9.32 7.36 15.02
N GLU A 37 9.22 6.05 14.82
CA GLU A 37 10.34 5.19 14.43
C GLU A 37 10.89 5.54 13.04
N LEU A 38 10.03 5.80 12.05
CA LEU A 38 10.48 6.26 10.73
C LEU A 38 11.25 7.58 10.81
N LEU A 39 10.75 8.54 11.61
CA LEU A 39 11.42 9.81 11.84
C LEU A 39 12.75 9.64 12.59
N SER A 40 12.81 8.73 13.56
CA SER A 40 14.05 8.45 14.29
C SER A 40 15.11 7.80 13.40
N MET A 41 14.71 6.85 12.54
CA MET A 41 15.58 6.22 11.54
C MET A 41 16.06 7.22 10.49
N ALA A 42 15.17 8.09 10.00
CA ALA A 42 15.52 9.17 9.09
C ALA A 42 16.58 10.10 9.68
N LYS A 43 16.41 10.48 10.96
CA LYS A 43 17.36 11.31 11.69
C LYS A 43 18.69 10.59 11.94
N ALA A 44 18.65 9.30 12.29
CA ALA A 44 19.84 8.49 12.55
C ALA A 44 20.71 8.33 11.29
N ASN A 45 20.07 8.21 10.11
CA ASN A 45 20.77 8.06 8.83
C ASN A 45 21.07 9.39 8.14
N SER A 46 20.80 10.54 8.79
CA SER A 46 20.91 11.87 8.18
C SER A 46 20.22 11.97 6.80
N ALA A 47 19.14 11.21 6.62
CA ALA A 47 18.47 11.07 5.34
C ALA A 47 17.75 12.38 5.00
N THR A 48 17.95 12.86 3.78
CA THR A 48 17.29 14.08 3.29
C THR A 48 15.83 13.76 2.95
N GLU A 49 14.92 14.73 3.09
CA GLU A 49 13.51 14.61 2.65
C GLU A 49 13.40 14.05 1.23
N ALA A 50 14.28 14.52 0.31
CA ALA A 50 14.33 14.07 -1.07
C ALA A 50 14.69 12.57 -1.21
N GLU A 51 15.58 12.05 -0.37
CA GLU A 51 16.00 10.64 -0.39
C GLU A 51 14.89 9.73 0.11
N LEU A 52 14.21 10.12 1.18
CA LEU A 52 13.07 9.38 1.74
C LEU A 52 11.90 9.36 0.76
N ARG A 53 11.60 10.49 0.12
CA ARG A 53 10.54 10.57 -0.90
C ARG A 53 10.88 9.73 -2.12
N ARG A 54 12.13 9.82 -2.62
CA ARG A 54 12.59 9.00 -3.76
C ARG A 54 12.50 7.52 -3.44
N SER A 55 12.93 7.10 -2.26
CA SER A 55 12.84 5.72 -1.80
C SER A 55 11.39 5.25 -1.73
N ASN A 56 10.50 6.03 -1.12
CA ASN A 56 9.08 5.71 -1.01
C ASN A 56 8.40 5.56 -2.37
N ILE A 57 8.67 6.49 -3.30
CA ILE A 57 8.13 6.45 -4.67
C ILE A 57 8.66 5.23 -5.42
N ILE A 58 9.97 4.97 -5.38
CA ILE A 58 10.57 3.83 -6.10
C ILE A 58 9.99 2.51 -5.56
N LEU A 59 9.99 2.32 -4.23
CA LEU A 59 9.51 1.10 -3.61
C LEU A 59 8.03 0.87 -3.92
N SER A 60 7.20 1.92 -3.78
CA SER A 60 5.77 1.84 -4.03
C SER A 60 5.45 1.63 -5.52
N CYS A 61 6.24 2.21 -6.42
CA CYS A 61 6.09 2.03 -7.86
C CYS A 61 6.46 0.59 -8.27
N ILE A 62 7.55 0.04 -7.75
CA ILE A 62 7.94 -1.35 -7.98
C ILE A 62 6.85 -2.29 -7.48
N LEU A 63 6.35 -2.10 -6.24
CA LEU A 63 5.26 -2.92 -5.70
C LEU A 63 4.01 -2.85 -6.57
N SER A 64 3.66 -1.64 -7.02
CA SER A 64 2.49 -1.41 -7.88
C SER A 64 2.62 -2.12 -9.23
N VAL A 65 3.79 -2.05 -9.88
CA VAL A 65 4.05 -2.71 -11.16
C VAL A 65 3.98 -4.22 -11.01
N VAL A 66 4.59 -4.79 -9.95
CA VAL A 66 4.54 -6.23 -9.68
C VAL A 66 3.09 -6.68 -9.46
N TYR A 67 2.31 -5.93 -8.70
CA TYR A 67 0.90 -6.26 -8.46
C TYR A 67 0.07 -6.19 -9.75
N VAL A 68 0.23 -5.13 -10.55
CA VAL A 68 -0.46 -4.99 -11.84
C VAL A 68 -0.09 -6.13 -12.79
N ALA A 69 1.17 -6.53 -12.84
CA ALA A 69 1.60 -7.68 -13.63
C ALA A 69 0.90 -8.96 -13.17
N LEU A 70 0.83 -9.23 -11.87
CA LEU A 70 0.13 -10.40 -11.32
C LEU A 70 -1.36 -10.39 -11.70
N VAL A 71 -2.04 -9.25 -11.57
CA VAL A 71 -3.46 -9.10 -11.93
C VAL A 71 -3.67 -9.28 -13.44
N TYR A 72 -2.80 -8.70 -14.28
CA TYR A 72 -2.87 -8.83 -15.74
C TYR A 72 -2.67 -10.28 -16.20
N PHE A 73 -1.70 -11.00 -15.62
CA PHE A 73 -1.46 -12.41 -15.96
C PHE A 73 -2.50 -13.37 -15.36
N SER A 74 -3.47 -12.86 -14.58
CA SER A 74 -4.54 -13.66 -13.97
C SER A 74 -5.80 -13.77 -14.85
N ASP A 75 -5.76 -13.33 -16.12
CA ASP A 75 -6.92 -13.27 -17.05
C ASP A 75 -8.12 -12.47 -16.54
N ILE A 76 -7.88 -11.59 -15.56
CA ILE A 76 -8.92 -10.73 -15.03
C ILE A 76 -9.30 -9.69 -16.10
N VAL A 77 -10.59 -9.38 -16.19
CA VAL A 77 -11.10 -8.48 -17.22
C VAL A 77 -10.38 -7.13 -17.17
N ILE A 78 -9.94 -6.64 -18.33
CA ILE A 78 -8.97 -5.54 -18.44
C ILE A 78 -9.41 -4.21 -17.79
N TRP A 79 -10.72 -3.97 -17.65
CA TRP A 79 -11.24 -2.81 -16.93
C TRP A 79 -10.96 -2.86 -15.42
N ILE A 80 -10.90 -4.05 -14.83
CA ILE A 80 -10.50 -4.24 -13.42
C ILE A 80 -9.00 -3.92 -13.25
N VAL A 81 -8.16 -4.31 -14.22
CA VAL A 81 -6.74 -3.94 -14.25
C VAL A 81 -6.59 -2.41 -14.27
N ALA A 82 -7.37 -1.72 -15.11
CA ALA A 82 -7.35 -0.26 -15.16
C ALA A 82 -7.79 0.39 -13.84
N LEU A 83 -8.82 -0.15 -13.17
CA LEU A 83 -9.25 0.33 -11.85
C LEU A 83 -8.17 0.13 -10.77
N VAL A 84 -7.46 -1.00 -10.79
CA VAL A 84 -6.33 -1.25 -9.88
C VAL A 84 -5.22 -0.24 -10.11
N VAL A 85 -4.84 0.01 -11.37
CA VAL A 85 -3.81 1.00 -11.72
C VAL A 85 -4.22 2.38 -11.21
N LEU A 86 -5.45 2.82 -11.49
CA LEU A 86 -5.95 4.13 -11.05
C LEU A 86 -5.90 4.27 -9.53
N LYS A 87 -6.32 3.22 -8.81
CA LYS A 87 -6.28 3.20 -7.35
C LYS A 87 -4.84 3.23 -6.82
N LEU A 88 -3.91 2.49 -7.42
CA LEU A 88 -2.51 2.50 -7.01
C LEU A 88 -1.87 3.87 -7.21
N LEU A 89 -2.19 4.56 -8.31
CA LEU A 89 -1.80 5.95 -8.52
C LEU A 89 -2.34 6.88 -7.43
N PHE A 90 -3.61 6.70 -7.04
CA PHE A 90 -4.19 7.49 -5.95
C PHE A 90 -3.48 7.22 -4.62
N THR A 91 -3.23 5.96 -4.27
CA THR A 91 -2.50 5.58 -3.05
C THR A 91 -1.08 6.13 -3.05
N LEU A 92 -0.38 6.12 -4.19
CA LEU A 92 0.95 6.72 -4.34
C LEU A 92 0.93 8.23 -4.02
N LEU A 93 -0.02 8.96 -4.59
CA LEU A 93 -0.15 10.41 -4.38
C LEU A 93 -0.51 10.74 -2.92
N VAL A 94 -1.38 9.96 -2.32
CA VAL A 94 -1.78 10.12 -0.92
C VAL A 94 -0.62 9.79 0.03
N SER A 95 0.13 8.71 -0.26
CA SER A 95 1.31 8.30 0.50
C SER A 95 2.41 9.36 0.47
N ASP A 96 2.74 9.92 -0.71
CA ASP A 96 3.75 10.99 -0.80
C ASP A 96 3.31 12.25 -0.03
N LYS A 97 2.03 12.64 -0.14
CA LYS A 97 1.49 13.77 0.63
C LYS A 97 1.55 13.53 2.13
N LEU A 98 1.21 12.33 2.59
CA LEU A 98 1.31 11.96 4.00
C LEU A 98 2.75 11.99 4.50
N LEU A 99 3.68 11.45 3.71
CA LEU A 99 5.09 11.45 4.04
C LEU A 99 5.65 12.88 4.16
N ILE A 100 5.34 13.76 3.22
CA ILE A 100 5.75 15.19 3.28
C ILE A 100 5.20 15.85 4.54
N HIS A 101 3.92 15.62 4.84
CA HIS A 101 3.28 16.21 6.01
C HIS A 101 3.92 15.72 7.32
N VAL A 102 4.18 14.42 7.42
CA VAL A 102 4.88 13.81 8.56
C VAL A 102 6.30 14.31 8.71
N LEU A 103 7.05 14.46 7.62
CA LEU A 103 8.43 14.97 7.65
C LEU A 103 8.49 16.45 8.04
N ARG A 104 7.49 17.26 7.67
CA ARG A 104 7.44 18.70 8.01
C ARG A 104 6.90 18.97 9.41
N GLU A 105 5.83 18.29 9.81
CA GLU A 105 5.19 18.51 11.12
C GLU A 105 5.74 17.59 12.22
N GLY A 106 6.59 16.62 11.87
CA GLY A 106 7.20 15.69 12.81
C GLY A 106 6.21 14.74 13.49
N SER A 107 4.97 14.68 13.05
CA SER A 107 3.91 13.88 13.65
C SER A 107 2.82 13.49 12.65
N LEU A 108 2.06 12.44 12.97
CA LEU A 108 0.90 12.02 12.17
C LEU A 108 -0.33 12.85 12.55
N SER A 109 -0.92 13.56 11.59
CA SER A 109 -2.21 14.22 11.82
C SER A 109 -3.37 13.21 11.86
N LYS A 110 -4.41 13.51 12.66
CA LYS A 110 -5.63 12.67 12.75
C LYS A 110 -6.31 12.47 11.40
N LYS A 111 -6.28 13.48 10.53
CA LYS A 111 -6.81 13.40 9.16
C LYS A 111 -5.99 12.43 8.32
N GLY A 112 -4.65 12.51 8.40
CA GLY A 112 -3.76 11.58 7.72
C GLY A 112 -3.92 10.13 8.18
N TYR A 113 -4.11 9.92 9.49
CA TYR A 113 -4.44 8.62 10.04
C TYR A 113 -5.74 8.04 9.46
N LEU A 114 -6.83 8.82 9.42
CA LEU A 114 -8.10 8.37 8.86
C LEU A 114 -7.99 8.00 7.38
N VAL A 115 -7.27 8.82 6.60
CA VAL A 115 -7.03 8.55 5.17
C VAL A 115 -6.26 7.25 4.99
N SER A 116 -5.19 7.04 5.77
CA SER A 116 -4.43 5.77 5.75
C SER A 116 -5.30 4.57 6.15
N LYS A 117 -6.22 4.75 7.11
CA LYS A 117 -7.17 3.73 7.54
C LYS A 117 -8.13 3.32 6.42
N PHE A 118 -8.71 4.31 5.75
CA PHE A 118 -9.63 4.05 4.65
C PHE A 118 -8.93 3.44 3.43
N ASP A 119 -7.70 3.85 3.13
CA ASP A 119 -6.90 3.21 2.08
C ASP A 119 -6.61 1.74 2.43
N ALA A 120 -6.20 1.46 3.66
CA ALA A 120 -6.00 0.09 4.13
C ALA A 120 -7.29 -0.75 4.05
N LEU A 121 -8.43 -0.23 4.48
CA LEU A 121 -9.71 -0.93 4.34
C LEU A 121 -10.04 -1.23 2.87
N PHE A 122 -9.85 -0.26 1.98
CA PHE A 122 -10.09 -0.44 0.55
C PHE A 122 -9.16 -1.50 -0.05
N ASN A 123 -7.89 -1.52 0.36
CA ASN A 123 -6.91 -2.52 -0.05
C ASN A 123 -7.29 -3.92 0.41
N ALA A 124 -7.78 -4.04 1.63
CA ALA A 124 -8.26 -5.30 2.18
C ALA A 124 -9.45 -5.84 1.38
N VAL A 125 -10.43 -4.99 1.10
CA VAL A 125 -11.61 -5.35 0.29
C VAL A 125 -11.20 -5.74 -1.13
N MET A 126 -10.28 -5.00 -1.75
CA MET A 126 -9.74 -5.36 -3.07
C MET A 126 -9.01 -6.71 -3.03
N GLY A 127 -8.14 -6.95 -2.04
CA GLY A 127 -7.44 -8.22 -1.87
C GLY A 127 -8.41 -9.40 -1.71
N LEU A 128 -9.49 -9.22 -0.95
CA LEU A 128 -10.56 -10.20 -0.81
C LEU A 128 -11.30 -10.43 -2.14
N ALA A 129 -11.70 -9.35 -2.83
CA ALA A 129 -12.39 -9.44 -4.11
C ALA A 129 -11.54 -10.17 -5.16
N PHE A 130 -10.25 -9.87 -5.23
CA PHE A 130 -9.30 -10.58 -6.09
C PHE A 130 -9.16 -12.05 -5.72
N ALA A 131 -9.04 -12.38 -4.44
CA ALA A 131 -8.98 -13.77 -4.00
C ALA A 131 -10.24 -14.55 -4.39
N ILE A 132 -11.43 -13.94 -4.28
CA ILE A 132 -12.70 -14.56 -4.71
C ILE A 132 -12.69 -14.76 -6.23
N ILE A 133 -12.35 -13.74 -7.02
CA ILE A 133 -12.31 -13.82 -8.50
C ILE A 133 -11.32 -14.88 -8.98
N LEU A 134 -10.20 -15.08 -8.27
CA LEU A 134 -9.18 -16.09 -8.65
C LEU A 134 -9.59 -17.53 -8.31
N VAL A 135 -10.56 -17.73 -7.41
CA VAL A 135 -11.04 -19.05 -6.98
C VAL A 135 -12.26 -19.50 -7.79
N PHE A 136 -13.06 -18.55 -8.27
CA PHE A 136 -14.25 -18.80 -9.11
C PHE A 136 -13.92 -18.79 -10.60
#